data_AF-A0A3G6PPM8-F1
#
_entry.id   AF-A0A3G6PPM8-F1
#
_cell.length_a   1.000
_cell.length_b   1.000
_cell.length_c   1.000
_cell.angle_alpha   90.00
_cell.angle_beta   90.00
_cell.angle_gamma   90.00
#
_symmetry.space_group_name_H-M   'P 1'
#
loop_
_entity.id
_entity.type
_entity.pdbx_description
1 polymer ?
#
loop_
_entity_poly.entity_id
_entity_poly.type
_entity_poly.pdbx_seq_one_letter_code
_entity_poly.pdbx_strand_id
1 'polypeptide(L)' 'MWINGTQYSSGMTKNEILEKCDHIRYQYYDNEIQITISENFWDKKVLFIEFENDVAAYLSVRYIRKIIQCFKL' A
#
# COMPACT_ATOMS: atom_id res chain seq x y z
N MET A 1 -6.05 8.77 -7.12
CA MET A 1 -6.37 8.69 -5.69
C MET A 1 -5.37 9.53 -4.91
N TRP A 2 -5.85 10.37 -3.99
CA TRP A 2 -5.00 11.19 -3.13
C TRP A 2 -4.85 10.54 -1.76
N ILE A 3 -3.62 10.37 -1.29
CA ILE A 3 -3.27 9.78 0.00
C ILE A 3 -2.18 10.65 0.64
N ASN A 4 -2.42 11.21 1.83
CA ASN A 4 -1.44 12.00 2.59
C ASN A 4 -0.75 13.12 1.78
N GLY A 5 -1.47 13.75 0.83
CA GLY A 5 -0.91 14.80 -0.03
C GLY A 5 -0.21 14.30 -1.31
N THR A 6 -0.12 12.99 -1.50
CA THR A 6 0.45 12.35 -2.70
C THR A 6 -0.64 11.78 -3.59
N GLN A 7 -0.54 12.04 -4.90
CA GLN A 7 -1.45 11.49 -5.90
C GLN A 7 -0.90 10.21 -6.52
N TYR A 8 -1.69 9.14 -6.48
CA TYR A 8 -1.45 7.85 -7.14
C TYR A 8 -2.52 7.58 -8.20
N SER A 9 -2.15 7.09 -9.38
CA SER A 9 -3.11 6.74 -10.42
C SER A 9 -2.68 5.50 -11.19
N SER A 10 -3.65 4.85 -11.83
CA SER A 10 -3.37 3.88 -12.87
C SER A 10 -2.57 4.54 -13.99
N GLY A 11 -1.68 3.78 -14.62
CA GLY A 11 -0.75 4.28 -15.64
C GLY A 11 0.55 4.87 -15.12
N MET A 12 0.69 5.08 -13.80
CA MET A 12 1.99 5.45 -13.23
C MET A 12 2.96 4.27 -13.28
N THR A 13 4.21 4.53 -13.61
CA THR A 13 5.27 3.53 -13.54
C THR A 13 5.61 3.21 -12.10
N LYS A 14 6.19 2.03 -11.89
CA LYS A 14 6.69 1.60 -10.58
C LYS A 14 7.68 2.58 -9.98
N ASN A 15 8.58 3.14 -10.80
CA ASN A 15 9.58 4.12 -10.35
C ASN A 15 8.92 5.43 -9.88
N GLU A 16 7.96 5.97 -10.64
CA GLU A 16 7.24 7.18 -10.23
C GLU A 16 6.48 7.00 -8.90
N ILE A 17 5.97 5.80 -8.65
CA ILE A 17 5.30 5.47 -7.39
C ILE A 17 6.31 5.38 -6.25
N LEU A 18 7.46 4.75 -6.47
CA LEU A 18 8.52 4.63 -5.48
C LEU A 18 9.15 5.98 -5.11
N GLU A 19 9.33 6.88 -6.07
CA GLU A 19 9.83 8.26 -5.83
C GLU A 19 8.87 9.08 -4.96
N LYS A 20 7.57 8.82 -5.08
CA LYS A 20 6.52 9.52 -4.34
C LYS A 20 6.21 8.89 -2.98
N CYS A 21 6.68 7.67 -2.74
CA CYS A 21 6.33 6.92 -1.55
C CYS A 21 7.33 7.20 -0.42
N ASP A 22 6.81 7.50 0.77
CA ASP A 22 7.63 7.50 1.98
C ASP A 22 8.11 6.08 2.26
N HIS A 23 9.44 5.88 2.23
CA HIS A 23 10.03 4.54 2.21
C HIS A 23 9.79 3.73 3.49
N ILE A 24 9.33 4.39 4.56
CA ILE A 24 9.13 3.77 5.88
C ILE A 24 7.83 2.93 5.92
N ARG A 25 6.88 3.15 5.00
CA ARG A 25 5.51 2.64 5.13
C ARG A 25 5.04 1.72 4.00
N TYR A 26 5.93 1.24 3.13
CA TYR A 26 5.54 0.35 2.04
C TYR A 26 6.15 -1.05 2.13
N GLN A 27 5.44 -2.03 1.59
CA GLN A 27 5.92 -3.38 1.33
C GLN A 27 5.87 -3.62 -0.19
N TYR A 28 6.93 -4.23 -0.70
CA TYR A 28 7.12 -4.48 -2.11
C TYR A 28 7.05 -5.98 -2.39
N TYR A 29 6.27 -6.35 -3.40
CA TYR A 29 6.14 -7.68 -3.97
C TYR A 29 6.36 -7.59 -5.48
N ASP A 30 6.63 -8.72 -6.14
CA ASP A 30 7.02 -8.74 -7.57
C ASP A 30 6.08 -7.90 -8.46
N ASN A 31 4.76 -8.02 -8.26
CA ASN A 31 3.73 -7.33 -9.05
C ASN A 31 2.82 -6.43 -8.21
N GLU A 32 3.18 -6.12 -6.96
CA GLU A 32 2.31 -5.34 -6.07
C GLU A 32 3.11 -4.47 -5.10
N ILE A 33 2.66 -3.24 -4.87
CA ILE A 33 3.12 -2.39 -3.79
C ILE A 33 1.97 -2.16 -2.82
N GLN A 34 2.26 -2.34 -1.53
CA GLN A 34 1.34 -2.06 -0.44
C GLN A 34 1.85 -0.86 0.36
N ILE A 35 1.11 0.25 0.35
CA ILE A 35 1.45 1.48 1.08
C ILE A 35 0.52 1.61 2.29
N THR A 36 1.10 1.67 3.48
CA THR A 36 0.35 1.86 4.73
C THR A 36 -0.07 3.31 4.86
N ILE A 37 -1.37 3.58 4.68
CA ILE A 37 -1.96 4.91 4.80
C ILE A 37 -2.02 5.32 6.27
N SER A 38 -2.58 4.44 7.09
CA SER A 38 -2.68 4.61 8.54
C SER A 38 -2.71 3.26 9.23
N GLU A 39 -2.26 3.23 10.49
CA GLU A 39 -2.21 2.03 11.30
C GLU A 39 -2.52 2.40 12.75
N ASN A 40 -3.39 1.63 13.39
CA ASN A 40 -3.63 1.70 14.82
C ASN A 40 -3.43 0.30 15.44
N PHE A 41 -3.78 0.15 16.71
CA PHE A 41 -3.58 -1.11 17.44
C PHE A 41 -4.39 -2.29 16.86
N TRP A 42 -5.56 -2.02 16.29
CA TRP A 42 -6.52 -3.03 15.82
C TRP A 42 -6.57 -3.17 14.31
N ASP A 43 -6.32 -2.10 13.58
CA ASP A 43 -6.60 -2.00 12.15
C ASP A 43 -5.46 -1.30 11.40
N LYS A 44 -5.30 -1.68 10.14
CA LYS A 44 -4.38 -1.08 9.18
C LYS A 44 -5.14 -0.72 7.92
N LYS A 45 -4.99 0.52 7.45
CA LYS A 45 -5.51 0.96 6.15
C LYS A 45 -4.37 0.98 5.15
N VAL A 46 -4.49 0.22 4.07
CA VAL A 46 -3.42 0.00 3.10
C VAL A 46 -3.92 0.28 1.69
N LEU A 47 -3.12 1.00 0.92
CA LEU A 47 -3.26 1.14 -0.53
C LEU A 47 -2.50 0.00 -1.20
N PHE A 48 -3.20 -0.81 -1.96
CA PHE A 48 -2.66 -1.85 -2.82
C PHE A 48 -2.56 -1.30 -4.23
N ILE A 49 -1.40 -1.46 -4.85
CA ILE A 49 -1.11 -1.04 -6.21
C ILE A 49 -0.56 -2.26 -6.95
N GLU A 50 -1.33 -2.79 -7.89
CA GLU A 50 -0.94 -3.94 -8.69
C GLU A 50 -0.35 -3.46 -10.02
N PHE A 51 0.73 -4.10 -10.45
CA PHE A 51 1.51 -3.73 -11.62
C PHE A 51 1.37 -4.78 -12.73
N GLU A 52 1.24 -4.29 -13.96
CA GLU A 52 1.42 -5.09 -15.18
C GLU A 52 2.52 -4.42 -16.00
N ASN A 53 3.58 -5.16 -16.35
CA ASN A 53 4.75 -4.64 -17.08
C ASN A 53 5.31 -3.34 -16.47
N ASP A 54 5.49 -3.32 -15.14
CA ASP A 54 5.95 -2.16 -14.35
C ASP A 54 5.05 -0.91 -14.40
N VAL A 55 3.82 -1.03 -14.89
CA VAL A 55 2.81 0.03 -14.91
C VAL A 55 1.68 -0.30 -13.94
N ALA A 56 1.27 0.65 -13.12
CA ALA A 56 0.16 0.50 -12.19
C ALA A 56 -1.15 0.26 -12.96
N ALA A 57 -1.64 -0.98 -12.91
CA ALA A 57 -2.87 -1.39 -13.59
C ALA A 57 -4.10 -1.18 -12.68
N TYR A 58 -3.95 -1.49 -11.39
CA TYR A 58 -5.06 -1.46 -10.45
C TYR A 58 -4.65 -0.87 -9.09
N LEU A 59 -5.55 -0.08 -8.51
CA LEU A 59 -5.36 0.54 -7.20
C LEU A 59 -6.59 0.26 -6.33
N SER A 60 -6.38 -0.27 -5.14
CA SER A 60 -7.46 -0.49 -4.17
C SER A 60 -7.03 -0.13 -2.75
N VAL A 61 -7.98 0.37 -1.96
CA VAL A 61 -7.75 0.62 -0.53
C VAL A 61 -8.45 -0.46 0.25
N ARG A 62 -7.70 -1.19 1.09
CA ARG A 62 -8.25 -2.25 1.94
C ARG A 62 -8.01 -1.92 3.40
N TYR A 63 -8.97 -2.32 4.23
CA TYR A 63 -8.89 -2.26 5.69
C TYR A 63 -8.55 -3.66 6.19
N ILE A 64 -7.41 -3.80 6.86
CA ILE A 64 -6.89 -5.06 7.38
C ILE A 64 -7.00 -5.03 8.89
N ARG A 65 -7.82 -5.91 9.46
CA ARG A 65 -7.94 -6.06 10.90
C ARG A 65 -6.82 -6.97 11.41
N LYS A 66 -6.05 -6.48 12.37
CA LYS A 66 -5.02 -7.26 13.07
C LYS A 66 -5.74 -8.25 13.97
N ILE A 67 -5.73 -9.53 13.58
CA ILE A 67 -6.11 -10.59 14.51
C ILE A 67 -4.94 -10.73 15.48
N ILE A 68 -5.07 -10.12 16.66
CA ILE A 68 -4.15 -10.38 17.76
C ILE A 68 -4.42 -11.82 18.19
N GLN A 69 -3.59 -12.75 17.73
CA GLN A 69 -3.49 -14.04 18.40
C GLN A 69 -2.98 -13.74 19.81
N CYS A 70 -3.90 -13.60 20.76
CA CYS A 70 -3.57 -13.74 22.16
C CYS A 70 -3.03 -15.16 22.33
N PHE A 71 -1.72 -15.36 22.18
CA PHE A 71 -1.05 -16.53 22.71
C PHE A 71 -1.32 -16.53 24.21
N LYS A 72 -2.22 -17.43 24.64
CA LYS A 72 -2.27 -17.86 26.03
C LYS A 72 -0.94 -18.57 26.32
N LEU A 73 -0.04 -17.87 27.00
CA LEU A 73 1.06 -18.47 27.76
C LEU A 73 0.91 -18.02 29.21
#